data_AF-A0A258SYC3-F1
#
_entry.id   AF-A0A258SYC3-F1
#
_cell.length_a   1.000
_cell.length_b   1.000
_cell.length_c   1.000
_cell.angle_alpha   90.00
_cell.angle_beta   90.00
_cell.angle_gamma   90.00
#
_symmetry.space_group_name_H-M   'P 1'
#
loop_
_entity.id
_entity.type
_entity.pdbx_description
1 polymer ?
#
loop_
_entity_poly.entity_id
_entity_poly.type
_entity_poly.pdbx_seq_one_letter_code
_entity_poly.pdbx_strand_id
1 'polypeptide(L)'
;IDTLLRRQGRRAAFDLVFFNPSQSPGQRLGMRAVSGLLKEMEKRAIRTHLGHKMVRFEADRVVTEGGEIPADLILFMPGLTGPAWLETSDLPRSPGGFISAGATCAVPGLERVYVAGDAGSFPGPDWMPKQAHQADLQAVAAARNMAAELKGQPAIFAFKPELVCIVDTLDAGMLVFRDARFTLALPRLGLFHTAKRMFEQHYLKAFRAA
;
A
#
# COMPACT_ATOMS: atom_id res chain seq x y z
N ILE A 1 -4.41 12.11 -11.98
CA ILE A 1 -5.42 13.17 -12.24
C ILE A 1 -4.76 14.42 -12.82
N ASP A 2 -3.92 15.14 -12.06
CA ASP A 2 -3.24 16.38 -12.51
C ASP A 2 -2.60 16.28 -13.91
N THR A 3 -1.72 15.28 -14.14
CA THR A 3 -1.08 15.08 -15.45
C THR A 3 -2.06 14.90 -16.60
N LEU A 4 -3.15 14.15 -16.40
CA LEU A 4 -4.19 13.94 -17.42
C LEU A 4 -4.89 15.26 -17.75
N LEU A 5 -5.31 16.01 -16.74
CA LEU A 5 -5.99 17.31 -16.92
C LEU A 5 -5.10 18.32 -17.64
N ARG A 6 -3.79 18.30 -17.36
CA ARG A 6 -2.80 19.14 -18.07
C ARG A 6 -2.66 18.75 -19.54
N ARG A 7 -2.55 17.45 -19.84
CA ARG A 7 -2.52 16.95 -21.23
C ARG A 7 -3.77 17.34 -22.03
N GLN A 8 -4.91 17.45 -21.34
CA GLN A 8 -6.18 17.87 -21.95
C GLN A 8 -6.39 19.39 -21.99
N GLY A 9 -5.45 20.21 -21.48
CA GLY A 9 -5.59 21.66 -21.42
C GLY A 9 -6.66 22.16 -20.43
N ARG A 10 -7.15 21.31 -19.52
CA ARG A 10 -8.28 21.61 -18.63
C ARG A 10 -7.89 21.85 -17.18
N ARG A 11 -6.62 21.67 -16.79
CA ARG A 11 -6.17 21.73 -15.39
C ARG A 11 -6.55 23.02 -14.65
N ALA A 12 -6.61 24.16 -15.35
CA ALA A 12 -6.96 25.45 -14.75
C ALA A 12 -8.44 25.54 -14.31
N ALA A 13 -9.32 24.69 -14.85
CA ALA A 13 -10.72 24.63 -14.49
C ALA A 13 -11.00 23.70 -13.29
N PHE A 14 -9.96 23.22 -12.60
CA PHE A 14 -10.08 22.27 -11.48
C PHE A 14 -9.26 22.73 -10.29
N ASP A 15 -9.86 22.66 -9.11
CA ASP A 15 -9.12 22.66 -7.85
C ASP A 15 -8.88 21.22 -7.40
N LEU A 16 -7.63 20.91 -7.06
CA LEU A 16 -7.27 19.59 -6.55
C LEU A 16 -6.88 19.73 -5.08
N VAL A 17 -7.57 19.00 -4.21
CA VAL A 17 -7.28 18.92 -2.78
C VAL A 17 -6.96 17.48 -2.41
N PHE A 18 -5.77 17.24 -1.87
CA PHE A 18 -5.39 15.97 -1.26
C PHE A 18 -5.66 16.04 0.25
N PHE A 19 -6.50 15.14 0.76
CA PHE A 19 -6.83 15.09 2.17
C PHE A 19 -6.36 13.78 2.83
N ASN A 20 -5.91 13.85 4.08
CA ASN A 20 -5.48 12.69 4.85
C ASN A 20 -5.58 12.94 6.37
N PRO A 21 -5.98 11.94 7.18
CA PRO A 21 -6.02 12.08 8.63
C PRO A 21 -4.63 12.25 9.27
N SER A 22 -3.54 11.91 8.58
CA SER A 22 -2.17 12.07 9.07
C SER A 22 -1.53 13.35 8.54
N GLN A 23 -0.70 14.01 9.36
CA GLN A 23 0.19 15.08 8.91
C GLN A 23 1.33 14.57 8.03
N SER A 24 1.65 13.28 8.10
CA SER A 24 2.71 12.63 7.33
C SER A 24 2.13 11.49 6.49
N PRO A 25 1.31 11.81 5.46
CA PRO A 25 0.70 10.81 4.61
C PRO A 25 1.78 9.95 3.94
N GLY A 26 1.66 8.63 4.07
CA GLY A 26 2.64 7.71 3.49
C GLY A 26 3.92 7.52 4.30
N GLN A 27 3.94 7.79 5.60
CA GLN A 27 5.09 7.62 6.50
C GLN A 27 5.83 6.27 6.36
N ARG A 28 5.12 5.20 5.98
CA ARG A 28 5.71 3.88 5.68
C ARG A 28 6.78 3.95 4.59
N LEU A 29 6.64 4.84 3.61
CA LEU A 29 7.61 5.11 2.54
C LEU A 29 8.91 5.77 3.06
N GLY A 30 8.90 6.30 4.29
CA GLY A 30 10.00 7.04 4.89
C GLY A 30 9.90 8.55 4.67
N MET A 31 10.48 9.32 5.60
CA MET A 31 10.34 10.78 5.65
C MET A 31 10.76 11.48 4.36
N ARG A 32 11.86 11.04 3.74
CA ARG A 32 12.35 11.62 2.47
C ARG A 32 11.33 11.48 1.34
N ALA A 33 10.65 10.33 1.25
CA ALA A 33 9.62 10.10 0.26
C ALA A 33 8.38 10.97 0.53
N VAL A 34 7.95 11.08 1.80
CA VAL A 34 6.83 11.95 2.21
C VAL A 34 7.12 13.41 1.85
N SER A 35 8.29 13.93 2.23
CA SER A 35 8.67 15.32 1.89
C SER A 35 8.74 15.54 0.38
N GLY A 36 9.23 14.56 -0.39
CA GLY A 36 9.26 14.62 -1.85
C GLY A 36 7.85 14.67 -2.46
N LEU A 37 6.94 13.84 -1.96
CA LEU A 37 5.54 13.80 -2.39
C LEU A 37 4.82 15.13 -2.14
N LEU A 38 4.99 15.70 -0.94
CA LEU A 38 4.37 16.98 -0.58
C LEU A 38 4.91 18.13 -1.46
N LYS A 39 6.22 18.16 -1.72
CA LYS A 39 6.82 19.14 -2.64
C LYS A 39 6.31 18.99 -4.07
N GLU A 40 6.12 17.76 -4.55
CA GLU A 40 5.55 17.50 -5.87
C GLU A 40 4.07 17.92 -5.96
N MET A 41 3.28 17.73 -4.89
CA MET A 41 1.91 18.23 -4.80
C MET A 41 1.86 19.75 -4.86
N GLU A 42 2.69 20.43 -4.06
CA GLU A 42 2.81 21.89 -4.04
C GLU A 42 3.19 22.44 -5.43
N LYS A 43 4.22 21.88 -6.07
CA LYS A 43 4.64 22.25 -7.43
C LYS A 43 3.52 22.11 -8.47
N ARG A 44 2.58 21.19 -8.25
CA ARG A 44 1.43 20.93 -9.14
C ARG A 44 0.18 21.72 -8.76
N ALA A 45 0.29 22.62 -7.79
CA ALA A 45 -0.82 23.37 -7.20
C ALA A 45 -1.95 22.45 -6.70
N ILE A 46 -1.57 21.32 -6.07
CA ILE A 46 -2.49 20.44 -5.36
C ILE A 46 -2.45 20.86 -3.89
N ARG A 47 -3.56 21.42 -3.40
CA ARG A 47 -3.67 21.83 -1.99
C ARG A 47 -3.73 20.60 -1.11
N THR A 48 -3.24 20.70 0.12
CA THR A 48 -3.26 19.59 1.09
C THR A 48 -4.09 19.95 2.31
N HIS A 49 -4.95 19.04 2.76
CA HIS A 49 -5.71 19.11 4.01
C HIS A 49 -5.33 17.91 4.90
N LEU A 50 -4.35 18.09 5.77
CA LEU A 50 -3.68 16.99 6.48
C LEU A 50 -3.89 17.06 7.99
N GLY A 51 -3.86 15.92 8.65
CA GLY A 51 -3.92 15.84 10.12
C GLY A 51 -5.34 15.93 10.69
N HIS A 52 -6.36 15.81 9.85
CA HIS A 52 -7.77 15.94 10.24
C HIS A 52 -8.52 14.68 9.83
N LYS A 53 -9.13 13.96 10.79
CA LYS A 53 -9.91 12.78 10.45
C LYS A 53 -11.17 13.18 9.70
N MET A 54 -11.51 12.41 8.68
CA MET A 54 -12.80 12.51 8.01
C MET A 54 -13.88 12.01 8.95
N VAL A 55 -14.97 12.77 9.05
CA VAL A 55 -16.16 12.44 9.86
C VAL A 55 -17.24 11.83 8.98
N ARG A 56 -17.52 12.45 7.82
CA ARG A 56 -18.52 11.98 6.85
C ARG A 56 -18.24 12.56 5.46
N PHE A 57 -18.85 11.95 4.45
CA PHE A 57 -18.93 12.49 3.10
C PHE A 57 -20.35 12.96 2.82
N GLU A 58 -20.49 14.09 2.16
CA GLU A 58 -21.75 14.60 1.65
C GLU A 58 -21.66 14.76 0.13
N ALA A 59 -22.78 15.08 -0.53
CA ALA A 59 -22.83 15.18 -1.98
C ALA A 59 -21.89 16.27 -2.55
N ASP A 60 -21.63 17.33 -1.78
CA ASP A 60 -20.90 18.52 -2.20
C ASP A 60 -19.65 18.84 -1.34
N ARG A 61 -19.30 17.99 -0.36
CA ARG A 61 -18.17 18.23 0.54
C ARG A 61 -17.63 16.99 1.23
N VAL A 62 -16.38 17.09 1.68
CA VAL A 62 -15.77 16.20 2.69
C VAL A 62 -15.78 16.92 4.04
N VAL A 63 -16.39 16.32 5.06
CA VAL A 63 -16.40 16.88 6.42
C VAL A 63 -15.31 16.23 7.25
N THR A 64 -14.45 17.05 7.86
CA THR A 64 -13.35 16.61 8.72
C THR A 64 -13.40 17.28 10.08
N GLU A 65 -12.63 16.78 11.04
CA GLU A 65 -12.43 17.45 12.34
C GLU A 65 -11.80 18.86 12.20
N GLY A 66 -11.11 19.12 11.09
CA GLY A 66 -10.45 20.40 10.78
C GLY A 66 -11.26 21.31 9.85
N GLY A 67 -12.55 21.05 9.67
CA GLY A 67 -13.42 21.82 8.79
C GLY A 67 -13.86 21.04 7.54
N GLU A 68 -14.50 21.77 6.62
CA GLU A 68 -15.12 21.22 5.42
C GLU A 68 -14.30 21.52 4.16
N ILE A 69 -14.25 20.55 3.25
CA ILE A 69 -13.62 20.68 1.94
C ILE A 69 -14.72 20.60 0.88
N PRO A 70 -15.11 21.71 0.22
CA PRO A 70 -16.05 21.66 -0.90
C PRO A 70 -15.51 20.77 -2.02
N ALA A 71 -16.36 19.92 -2.61
CA ALA A 71 -15.97 18.99 -3.65
C ALA A 71 -17.15 18.60 -4.56
N ASP A 72 -16.98 18.78 -5.87
CA ASP A 72 -17.90 18.24 -6.89
C ASP A 72 -17.62 16.76 -7.22
N LEU A 73 -16.40 16.29 -6.88
CA LEU A 73 -15.97 14.90 -7.07
C LEU A 73 -15.04 14.46 -5.94
N ILE A 74 -15.41 13.37 -5.26
CA ILE A 74 -14.63 12.80 -4.17
C ILE A 74 -14.06 11.46 -4.62
N LEU A 75 -12.72 11.35 -4.62
CA LEU A 75 -12.02 10.08 -4.77
C LEU A 75 -11.39 9.72 -3.43
N PHE A 76 -11.92 8.68 -2.79
CA PHE A 76 -11.50 8.24 -1.45
C PHE A 76 -11.08 6.77 -1.45
N MET A 77 -10.04 6.47 -0.68
CA MET A 77 -9.60 5.11 -0.41
C MET A 77 -9.78 4.82 1.09
N PRO A 78 -10.68 3.91 1.48
CA PRO A 78 -10.90 3.59 2.88
C PRO A 78 -9.70 2.86 3.49
N GLY A 79 -9.65 2.86 4.83
CA GLY A 79 -8.75 1.97 5.55
C GLY A 79 -9.11 0.50 5.31
N LEU A 80 -8.13 -0.39 5.52
CA LEU A 80 -8.32 -1.83 5.41
C LEU A 80 -8.65 -2.42 6.79
N THR A 81 -9.62 -3.32 6.83
CA THR A 81 -9.87 -4.24 7.94
C THR A 81 -9.76 -5.69 7.43
N GLY A 82 -9.73 -6.65 8.36
CA GLY A 82 -9.75 -8.04 7.97
C GLY A 82 -11.01 -8.44 7.19
N PRO A 83 -10.93 -9.53 6.38
CA PRO A 83 -12.08 -10.05 5.65
C PRO A 83 -13.29 -10.35 6.56
N ALA A 84 -14.48 -9.94 6.13
CA ALA A 84 -15.71 -10.09 6.92
C ALA A 84 -16.05 -11.55 7.29
N TRP A 85 -15.74 -12.52 6.42
CA TRP A 85 -15.98 -13.94 6.68
C TRP A 85 -15.20 -14.49 7.89
N LEU A 86 -14.17 -13.78 8.36
CA LEU A 86 -13.41 -14.18 9.55
C LEU A 86 -14.23 -14.08 10.84
N GLU A 87 -15.33 -13.32 10.84
CA GLU A 87 -16.22 -13.18 12.00
C GLU A 87 -16.84 -14.52 12.43
N THR A 88 -17.03 -15.44 11.48
CA THR A 88 -17.61 -16.76 11.69
C THR A 88 -16.56 -17.88 11.63
N SER A 89 -15.28 -17.56 11.83
CA SER A 89 -14.18 -18.52 11.77
C SER A 89 -13.44 -18.60 13.10
N ASP A 90 -12.82 -19.76 13.36
CA ASP A 90 -11.95 -19.96 14.54
C ASP A 90 -10.51 -19.47 14.33
N LEU A 91 -10.24 -18.78 13.21
CA LEU A 91 -8.91 -18.26 12.91
C LEU A 91 -8.55 -17.14 13.89
N PRO A 92 -7.34 -17.15 14.49
CA PRO A 92 -6.91 -16.09 15.38
C PRO A 92 -6.79 -14.78 14.59
N ARG A 93 -7.29 -13.68 15.17
CA ARG A 93 -7.33 -12.36 14.54
C ARG A 93 -6.44 -11.36 15.25
N SER A 94 -5.88 -10.42 14.49
CA SER A 94 -5.18 -9.26 15.03
C SER A 94 -6.19 -8.18 15.44
N PRO A 95 -5.78 -7.10 16.16
CA PRO A 95 -6.67 -6.00 16.51
C PRO A 95 -7.33 -5.32 15.30
N GLY A 96 -6.71 -5.38 14.12
CA GLY A 96 -7.26 -4.88 12.86
C GLY A 96 -8.23 -5.85 12.15
N GLY A 97 -8.54 -7.00 12.76
CA GLY A 97 -9.43 -8.03 12.23
C GLY A 97 -8.80 -9.01 11.23
N PHE A 98 -7.52 -8.84 10.88
CA PHE A 98 -6.79 -9.70 9.94
C PHE A 98 -6.39 -11.03 10.59
N ILE A 99 -6.09 -12.06 9.81
CA ILE A 99 -5.57 -13.34 10.33
C ILE A 99 -4.19 -13.12 10.95
N SER A 100 -4.01 -13.45 12.23
CA SER A 100 -2.72 -13.37 12.90
C SER A 100 -1.77 -14.45 12.36
N ALA A 101 -0.54 -14.07 12.00
CA ALA A 101 0.49 -14.99 11.52
C ALA A 101 1.88 -14.63 12.06
N GLY A 102 2.74 -15.64 12.16
CA GLY A 102 4.16 -15.47 12.49
C GLY A 102 5.02 -15.02 11.29
N ALA A 103 6.32 -14.83 11.52
CA ALA A 103 7.29 -14.49 10.47
C ALA A 103 7.45 -15.58 9.40
N THR A 104 7.04 -16.82 9.72
CA THR A 104 6.99 -17.98 8.83
C THR A 104 5.65 -18.10 8.08
N CYS A 105 4.77 -17.11 8.22
CA CYS A 105 3.40 -17.10 7.71
C CYS A 105 2.45 -18.13 8.32
N ALA A 106 2.91 -18.92 9.30
CA ALA A 106 2.08 -19.88 10.02
C ALA A 106 1.08 -19.16 10.93
N VAL A 107 -0.15 -19.68 10.99
CA VAL A 107 -1.21 -19.19 11.87
C VAL A 107 -1.05 -19.82 13.26
N PRO A 108 -0.89 -19.02 14.34
CA PRO A 108 -0.64 -19.56 15.68
C PRO A 108 -1.75 -20.51 16.17
N GLY A 109 -1.36 -21.62 16.79
CA GLY A 109 -2.30 -22.58 17.39
C GLY A 109 -2.97 -23.52 16.39
N LEU A 110 -2.65 -23.44 15.09
CA LEU A 110 -3.19 -24.32 14.05
C LEU A 110 -2.07 -24.99 13.27
N GLU A 111 -2.21 -26.29 13.02
CA GLU A 111 -1.27 -27.06 12.20
C GLU A 111 -1.55 -26.88 10.72
N ARG A 112 -0.51 -26.76 9.90
CA ARG A 112 -0.62 -26.67 8.42
C ARG A 112 -1.49 -25.52 7.89
N VAL A 113 -1.76 -24.50 8.71
CA VAL A 113 -2.50 -23.30 8.30
C VAL A 113 -1.54 -22.14 8.14
N TYR A 114 -1.55 -21.53 6.94
CA TYR A 114 -0.70 -20.41 6.58
C TYR A 114 -1.53 -19.30 5.93
N VAL A 115 -1.10 -18.05 6.10
CA VAL A 115 -1.71 -16.89 5.42
C VAL A 115 -0.63 -16.04 4.76
N ALA A 116 -0.94 -15.47 3.59
CA ALA A 116 -0.10 -14.53 2.87
C ALA A 116 -0.92 -13.34 2.37
N GLY A 117 -0.27 -12.20 2.17
CA GLY A 117 -0.87 -11.00 1.61
C GLY A 117 -1.79 -10.24 2.56
N ASP A 118 -2.71 -9.47 1.98
CA ASP A 118 -3.45 -8.44 2.71
C ASP A 118 -4.40 -9.00 3.78
N ALA A 119 -4.79 -10.27 3.69
CA ALA A 119 -5.61 -10.96 4.69
C ALA A 119 -4.86 -11.23 6.01
N GLY A 120 -3.52 -11.31 5.98
CA GLY A 120 -2.70 -11.64 7.14
C GLY A 120 -2.16 -10.43 7.90
N SER A 121 -1.86 -10.61 9.18
CA SER A 121 -1.17 -9.65 10.04
C SER A 121 0.07 -10.33 10.58
N PHE A 122 1.24 -9.76 10.28
CA PHE A 122 2.53 -10.40 10.50
C PHE A 122 3.40 -9.52 11.40
N PRO A 123 4.30 -10.10 12.20
CA PRO A 123 5.35 -9.33 12.86
C PRO A 123 6.24 -8.69 11.80
N GLY A 124 6.76 -7.50 12.10
CA GLY A 124 7.65 -6.78 11.21
C GLY A 124 7.86 -5.35 11.68
N PRO A 125 8.73 -4.61 10.98
CA PRO A 125 8.94 -3.22 11.30
C PRO A 125 7.68 -2.39 11.00
N ASP A 126 7.48 -1.30 11.73
CA ASP A 126 6.27 -0.43 11.63
C ASP A 126 6.01 0.12 10.22
N TRP A 127 7.04 0.14 9.38
CA TRP A 127 6.97 0.60 8.00
C TRP A 127 6.55 -0.48 7.00
N MET A 128 6.49 -1.75 7.41
CA MET A 128 6.16 -2.87 6.53
C MET A 128 4.78 -2.66 5.90
N PRO A 129 4.70 -2.55 4.56
CA PRO A 129 3.46 -2.24 3.89
C PRO A 129 2.64 -3.52 3.63
N LYS A 130 1.33 -3.35 3.43
CA LYS A 130 0.48 -4.33 2.74
C LYS A 130 0.55 -4.01 1.26
N GLN A 131 1.36 -4.76 0.51
CA GLN A 131 1.70 -4.54 -0.89
C GLN A 131 1.86 -5.88 -1.61
N ALA A 132 1.60 -5.91 -2.92
CA ALA A 132 1.77 -7.11 -3.74
C ALA A 132 3.17 -7.75 -3.62
N HIS A 133 4.25 -6.95 -3.67
CA HIS A 133 5.62 -7.46 -3.47
C HIS A 133 5.78 -8.16 -2.12
N GLN A 134 5.23 -7.57 -1.05
CA GLN A 134 5.26 -8.17 0.29
C GLN A 134 4.41 -9.45 0.35
N ALA A 135 3.27 -9.48 -0.32
CA ALA A 135 2.42 -10.66 -0.45
C ALA A 135 3.15 -11.81 -1.18
N ASP A 136 3.91 -11.51 -2.23
CA ASP A 136 4.72 -12.50 -2.95
C ASP A 136 5.79 -13.11 -2.03
N LEU A 137 6.50 -12.29 -1.25
CA LEU A 137 7.50 -12.76 -0.28
C LEU A 137 6.88 -13.63 0.82
N GLN A 138 5.69 -13.26 1.29
CA GLN A 138 4.91 -14.06 2.25
C GLN A 138 4.41 -15.37 1.62
N ALA A 139 3.95 -15.34 0.38
CA ALA A 139 3.47 -16.53 -0.34
C ALA A 139 4.60 -17.55 -0.54
N VAL A 140 5.81 -17.09 -0.89
CA VAL A 140 7.00 -17.94 -0.96
C VAL A 140 7.30 -18.58 0.40
N ALA A 141 7.22 -17.82 1.49
CA ALA A 141 7.47 -18.37 2.82
C ALA A 141 6.43 -19.40 3.25
N ALA A 142 5.15 -19.06 3.10
CA ALA A 142 4.03 -19.96 3.37
C ALA A 142 4.15 -21.27 2.58
N ALA A 143 4.37 -21.19 1.27
CA ALA A 143 4.46 -22.36 0.41
C ALA A 143 5.66 -23.27 0.76
N ARG A 144 6.83 -22.68 1.05
CA ARG A 144 8.03 -23.45 1.47
C ARG A 144 7.82 -24.16 2.79
N ASN A 145 7.23 -23.46 3.77
CA ASN A 145 6.99 -24.03 5.09
C ASN A 145 5.92 -25.12 5.06
N MET A 146 4.82 -24.90 4.34
CA MET A 146 3.80 -25.92 4.12
C MET A 146 4.40 -27.18 3.46
N ALA A 147 5.23 -27.00 2.43
CA ALA A 147 5.89 -28.13 1.76
C ALA A 147 6.90 -28.87 2.67
N ALA A 148 7.60 -28.16 3.55
CA ALA A 148 8.50 -28.76 4.54
C ALA A 148 7.72 -29.56 5.59
N GLU A 149 6.64 -28.99 6.13
CA GLU A 149 5.80 -29.63 7.14
C GLU A 149 5.15 -30.91 6.61
N LEU A 150 4.67 -30.90 5.35
CA LEU A 150 4.14 -32.10 4.68
C LEU A 150 5.19 -33.22 4.53
N LYS A 151 6.48 -32.90 4.57
CA LYS A 151 7.59 -33.86 4.54
C LYS A 151 8.12 -34.20 5.94
N GLY A 152 7.48 -33.72 7.00
CA GLY A 152 7.97 -33.89 8.37
C GLY A 152 9.26 -33.09 8.67
N GLN A 153 9.53 -32.04 7.90
CA GLN A 153 10.71 -31.18 8.07
C GLN A 153 10.35 -29.88 8.82
N PRO A 154 11.32 -29.23 9.48
CA PRO A 154 11.09 -27.95 10.17
C PRO A 154 10.61 -26.82 9.23
N ALA A 155 9.51 -26.16 9.61
CA ALA A 155 8.89 -25.03 8.90
C ALA A 155 9.44 -23.67 9.41
N ILE A 156 10.70 -23.37 9.09
CA ILE A 156 11.45 -22.24 9.66
C ILE A 156 11.73 -21.09 8.69
N PHE A 157 11.23 -21.14 7.46
CA PHE A 157 11.53 -20.13 6.44
C PHE A 157 10.75 -18.84 6.71
N ALA A 158 11.44 -17.77 7.08
CA ALA A 158 10.83 -16.46 7.32
C ALA A 158 10.83 -15.60 6.04
N PHE A 159 9.77 -14.81 5.83
CA PHE A 159 9.76 -13.81 4.76
C PHE A 159 10.65 -12.61 5.14
N LYS A 160 11.22 -11.93 4.13
CA LYS A 160 11.98 -10.70 4.33
C LYS A 160 11.03 -9.49 4.20
N PRO A 161 10.93 -8.58 5.18
CA PRO A 161 10.19 -7.33 4.99
C PRO A 161 10.87 -6.43 3.96
N GLU A 162 10.17 -6.10 2.89
CA GLU A 162 10.64 -5.17 1.86
C GLU A 162 9.49 -4.29 1.34
N LEU A 163 9.83 -3.06 0.97
CA LEU A 163 8.93 -2.13 0.31
C LEU A 163 9.57 -1.71 -1.00
N VAL A 164 8.85 -1.94 -2.11
CA VAL A 164 9.23 -1.45 -3.44
C VAL A 164 8.00 -0.78 -4.04
N CYS A 165 8.07 0.53 -4.25
CA CYS A 165 6.94 1.31 -4.70
C CYS A 165 7.38 2.30 -5.78
N ILE A 166 6.68 2.30 -6.91
CA ILE A 166 6.74 3.39 -7.89
C ILE A 166 5.45 4.19 -7.76
N VAL A 167 5.56 5.43 -7.30
CA VAL A 167 4.45 6.39 -7.34
C VAL A 167 4.42 6.99 -8.74
N ASP A 168 3.55 6.46 -9.59
CA ASP A 168 3.41 6.84 -10.99
C ASP A 168 2.53 8.08 -11.16
N THR A 169 2.96 9.00 -12.02
CA THR A 169 2.27 10.24 -12.36
C THR A 169 1.81 10.30 -13.82
N LEU A 170 1.79 9.16 -14.53
CA LEU A 170 1.38 8.94 -15.93
C LEU A 170 2.37 9.41 -17.00
N ASP A 171 3.36 10.22 -16.64
CA ASP A 171 4.46 10.69 -17.50
C ASP A 171 5.84 10.41 -16.89
N ALA A 172 5.90 10.20 -15.58
CA ALA A 172 7.08 9.92 -14.80
C ALA A 172 6.67 9.21 -13.50
N GLY A 173 7.62 8.65 -12.76
CA GLY A 173 7.37 8.07 -11.45
C GLY A 173 8.43 8.47 -10.42
N MET A 174 8.17 8.20 -9.14
CA MET A 174 9.16 8.25 -8.06
C MET A 174 9.34 6.84 -7.49
N LEU A 175 10.58 6.37 -7.43
CA LEU A 175 10.89 5.06 -6.87
C LEU A 175 11.22 5.19 -5.38
N VAL A 176 10.56 4.37 -4.56
CA VAL A 176 10.88 4.17 -3.16
C VAL A 176 11.23 2.70 -2.97
N PHE A 177 12.41 2.45 -2.41
CA PHE A 177 12.82 1.15 -1.91
C PHE A 177 13.13 1.26 -0.42
N ARG A 178 12.70 0.27 0.38
CA ARG A 178 13.06 0.18 1.79
C ARG A 178 13.16 -1.27 2.24
N ASP A 179 14.23 -1.60 2.95
CA ASP A 179 14.36 -2.83 3.71
C ASP A 179 14.90 -2.54 5.12
N ALA A 180 15.27 -3.60 5.85
CA ALA A 180 15.81 -3.46 7.21
C ALA A 180 17.15 -2.70 7.30
N ARG A 181 17.90 -2.58 6.20
CA ARG A 181 19.25 -2.01 6.17
C ARG A 181 19.30 -0.64 5.52
N PHE A 182 18.50 -0.40 4.49
CA PHE A 182 18.56 0.85 3.74
C PHE A 182 17.20 1.35 3.26
N THR A 183 17.12 2.66 3.07
CA THR A 183 15.97 3.35 2.47
C THR A 183 16.48 4.21 1.32
N LEU A 184 15.84 4.08 0.17
CA LEU A 184 16.13 4.84 -1.04
C LEU A 184 14.84 5.51 -1.51
N ALA A 185 14.90 6.81 -1.75
CA ALA A 185 13.81 7.57 -2.37
C ALA A 185 14.40 8.40 -3.51
N LEU A 186 14.02 8.06 -4.73
CA LEU A 186 14.47 8.71 -5.95
C LEU A 186 13.43 9.72 -6.45
N PRO A 187 13.88 10.83 -7.04
CA PRO A 187 12.99 11.90 -7.50
C PRO A 187 12.12 11.44 -8.68
N ARG A 188 11.20 12.31 -9.09
CA ARG A 188 10.33 12.08 -10.23
C ARG A 188 11.15 12.02 -11.54
N LEU A 189 11.24 10.83 -12.14
CA LEU A 189 11.94 10.58 -13.41
C LEU A 189 11.05 9.83 -14.40
N GLY A 190 11.15 10.18 -15.69
CA GLY A 190 10.37 9.55 -16.78
C GLY A 190 10.57 8.04 -16.86
N LEU A 191 11.80 7.57 -16.64
CA LEU A 191 12.15 6.15 -16.71
C LEU A 191 11.32 5.27 -15.77
N PHE A 192 10.88 5.79 -14.62
CA PHE A 192 10.13 5.01 -13.64
C PHE A 192 8.69 4.74 -14.09
N HIS A 193 8.09 5.61 -14.91
CA HIS A 193 6.81 5.31 -15.54
C HIS A 193 6.93 4.11 -16.49
N THR A 194 7.96 4.13 -17.36
CA THR A 194 8.25 3.02 -18.27
C THR A 194 8.56 1.75 -17.50
N ALA A 195 9.39 1.82 -16.46
CA ALA A 195 9.70 0.67 -15.61
C ALA A 195 8.45 0.05 -14.97
N LYS A 196 7.52 0.89 -14.48
CA LYS A 196 6.24 0.41 -13.91
C LYS A 196 5.38 -0.31 -14.96
N ARG A 197 5.28 0.23 -16.17
CA ARG A 197 4.53 -0.39 -17.28
C ARG A 197 5.16 -1.70 -17.74
N MET A 198 6.49 -1.77 -17.84
CA MET A 198 7.19 -3.01 -18.18
C MET A 198 7.01 -4.07 -17.08
N PHE A 199 7.12 -3.66 -15.81
CA PHE A 199 6.85 -4.55 -14.67
C PHE A 199 5.44 -5.11 -14.72
N GLU A 200 4.42 -4.28 -14.94
CA GLU A 200 3.03 -4.71 -15.07
C GLU A 200 2.86 -5.75 -16.19
N GLN A 201 3.41 -5.49 -17.38
CA GLN A 201 3.35 -6.43 -18.50
C GLN A 201 4.06 -7.75 -18.18
N HIS A 202 5.24 -7.70 -17.58
CA HIS A 202 5.99 -8.88 -17.18
C HIS A 202 5.23 -9.69 -16.13
N TYR A 203 4.75 -9.03 -15.07
CA TYR A 203 4.02 -9.66 -13.96
C TYR A 203 2.75 -10.34 -14.45
N LEU A 204 1.96 -9.67 -15.30
CA LEU A 204 0.71 -10.23 -15.83
C LEU A 204 0.90 -11.38 -16.82
N LYS A 205 2.07 -11.53 -17.47
CA LYS A 205 2.34 -12.66 -18.37
C LYS A 205 2.22 -14.00 -17.65
N ALA A 206 2.69 -14.09 -16.41
CA ALA A 206 2.62 -15.32 -15.62
C ALA A 206 1.17 -15.77 -15.35
N PHE A 207 0.24 -14.82 -15.22
CA PHE A 207 -1.15 -15.11 -14.89
C PHE A 207 -2.09 -15.21 -16.10
N ARG A 208 -1.69 -14.65 -17.24
CA ARG A 208 -2.47 -14.69 -18.49
C ARG A 208 -2.08 -15.83 -19.43
N ALA A 209 -0.91 -16.44 -19.20
CA ALA A 209 -0.44 -17.59 -19.97
C ALA A 209 -0.91 -18.94 -19.39
N ALA A 210 -1.56 -18.92 -18.23
CA ALA A 210 -2.24 -20.07 -17.61
C ALA A 210 -3.72 -20.08 -18.02
#